data_AF-A0AAW4GE90-F1
#
_entry.id   AF-A0AAW4GE90-F1
#
_cell.length_a   1.000
_cell.length_b   1.000
_cell.length_c   1.000
_cell.angle_alpha   90.00
_cell.angle_beta   90.00
_cell.angle_gamma   90.00
#
_symmetry.space_group_name_H-M   'P 1'
#
loop_
_entity.id
_entity.type
_entity.pdbx_description
1 polymer ?
#
loop_
_entity_poly.entity_id
_entity_poly.type
_entity_poly.pdbx_seq_one_letter_code
_entity_poly.pdbx_strand_id
1 'polypeptide(L)'
;MTNRTAIHPHLHALIGDIATDVPEDLAREIECALKEQQIPPSKPMFFTLLDAIRRGDGEDGQPCTTQTLNAHTLAALGRSLSALNVVLDLLHAAEHTRMDGGADEQIGDFHRNGLLLAARQIAHAAQTGLGDAITAVGKEPG
;
A
#
# COMPACT_ATOMS: atom_id res chain seq x y z
N MET A 1 -15.49 40.81 -24.58
CA MET A 1 -15.62 40.65 -23.12
C MET A 1 -14.60 39.60 -22.70
N THR A 2 -13.43 40.04 -22.24
CA THR A 2 -12.37 39.16 -21.75
C THR A 2 -12.78 38.62 -20.38
N ASN A 3 -12.77 37.29 -20.23
CA ASN A 3 -13.23 36.57 -19.05
C ASN A 3 -12.22 36.77 -17.91
N ARG A 4 -12.29 37.92 -17.20
CA ARG A 4 -11.37 38.31 -16.11
C ARG A 4 -11.34 37.32 -14.94
N THR A 5 -12.41 36.52 -14.80
CA THR A 5 -12.50 35.39 -13.86
C THR A 5 -11.45 34.29 -14.12
N ALA A 6 -10.93 34.18 -15.34
CA ALA A 6 -9.84 33.25 -15.65
C ALA A 6 -8.44 33.80 -15.30
N ILE A 7 -8.30 35.11 -15.06
CA ILE A 7 -7.00 35.78 -14.89
C ILE A 7 -6.62 35.87 -13.41
N HIS A 8 -7.58 36.13 -12.51
CA HIS A 8 -7.35 36.22 -11.06
C HIS A 8 -8.31 35.29 -10.29
N PRO A 9 -8.12 33.97 -10.38
CA PRO A 9 -9.04 32.99 -9.83
C PRO A 9 -9.15 33.05 -8.29
N HIS A 10 -8.06 33.35 -7.58
CA HIS A 10 -8.11 33.39 -6.11
C HIS A 10 -8.73 34.68 -5.58
N LEU A 11 -8.45 35.81 -6.24
CA LEU A 11 -9.14 37.07 -5.97
C LEU A 11 -10.65 36.94 -6.24
N HIS A 12 -11.04 36.35 -7.36
CA HIS A 12 -12.46 36.11 -7.67
C HIS A 12 -13.11 35.14 -6.67
N ALA A 13 -12.41 34.12 -6.18
CA ALA A 13 -12.94 33.25 -5.14
C ALA A 13 -13.16 33.98 -3.79
N LEU A 14 -12.38 35.03 -3.51
CA LEU A 14 -12.46 35.79 -2.26
C LEU A 14 -13.56 36.85 -2.27
N ILE A 15 -13.71 37.59 -3.37
CA ILE A 15 -14.63 38.76 -3.45
C ILE A 15 -15.67 38.66 -4.58
N GLY A 16 -15.73 37.54 -5.29
CA GLY A 16 -16.71 37.29 -6.35
C GLY A 16 -16.58 38.24 -7.53
N ASP A 17 -17.70 38.64 -8.11
CA ASP A 17 -17.75 39.49 -9.31
C ASP A 17 -17.12 40.88 -9.11
N ILE A 18 -17.02 41.33 -7.85
CA ILE A 18 -16.37 42.59 -7.43
C ILE A 18 -14.89 42.60 -7.85
N ALA A 19 -14.26 41.44 -8.05
CA ALA A 19 -12.90 41.33 -8.59
C ALA A 19 -12.72 42.01 -9.96
N THR A 20 -13.81 42.19 -10.71
CA THR A 20 -13.78 42.85 -12.04
C THR A 20 -13.59 44.36 -11.94
N ASP A 21 -13.95 44.96 -10.81
CA ASP A 21 -13.85 46.40 -10.55
C ASP A 21 -12.50 46.79 -9.92
N VAL A 22 -11.66 45.81 -9.60
CA VAL A 22 -10.32 46.03 -9.03
C VAL A 22 -9.34 46.44 -10.14
N PRO A 23 -8.55 47.52 -9.96
CA PRO A 23 -7.49 47.89 -10.88
C PRO A 23 -6.51 46.74 -11.11
N GLU A 24 -6.13 46.49 -12.36
CA GLU A 24 -5.36 45.30 -12.76
C GLU A 24 -4.03 45.13 -12.01
N ASP A 25 -3.32 46.24 -11.74
CA ASP A 25 -2.06 46.19 -11.00
C ASP A 25 -2.25 45.70 -9.55
N LEU A 26 -3.33 46.13 -8.91
CA LEU A 26 -3.70 45.73 -7.55
C LEU A 26 -4.27 44.31 -7.54
N ALA A 27 -5.10 43.95 -8.53
CA ALA A 27 -5.63 42.60 -8.68
C ALA A 27 -4.50 41.57 -8.81
N ARG A 28 -3.49 41.88 -9.63
CA ARG A 28 -2.30 41.04 -9.80
C ARG A 28 -1.47 40.91 -8.52
N GLU A 29 -1.28 42.00 -7.79
CA GLU A 29 -0.51 41.99 -6.54
C GLU A 29 -1.22 41.15 -5.45
N ILE A 30 -2.53 41.32 -5.31
CA ILE A 30 -3.34 40.54 -4.36
C ILE A 30 -3.38 39.06 -4.77
N GLU A 31 -3.54 38.76 -6.05
CA GLU A 31 -3.50 37.38 -6.56
C GLU A 31 -2.15 36.72 -6.27
N CYS A 32 -1.03 37.46 -6.41
CA CYS A 32 0.31 36.99 -6.09
C CYS A 32 0.44 36.69 -4.58
N ALA A 33 -0.01 37.61 -3.72
CA ALA A 33 0.01 37.42 -2.28
C ALA A 33 -0.91 36.26 -1.81
N LEU A 34 -2.09 36.10 -2.42
CA LEU A 34 -3.00 34.99 -2.14
C LEU A 34 -2.44 33.64 -2.58
N LYS A 35 -1.68 33.62 -3.69
CA LYS A 35 -0.99 32.42 -4.17
C LYS A 35 0.18 32.03 -3.25
N GLU A 36 0.91 33.01 -2.73
CA GLU A 36 1.99 32.79 -1.76
C GLU A 36 1.47 32.32 -0.38
N GLN A 37 0.29 32.77 0.03
CA GLN A 37 -0.36 32.36 1.28
C GLN A 37 -1.05 30.99 1.19
N GLN A 38 -1.35 30.50 -0.01
CA GLN A 38 -1.78 29.12 -0.25
C GLN A 38 -0.59 28.15 -0.15
N ILE A 39 0.04 28.14 1.02
CA ILE A 39 0.77 26.95 1.46
C ILE A 39 -0.29 25.85 1.54
N PRO A 40 -0.17 24.75 0.78
CA PRO A 40 -1.11 23.65 0.88
C PRO A 40 -1.26 23.30 2.36
N PRO A 41 -2.49 23.16 2.90
CA PRO A 41 -2.64 22.80 4.30
C PRO A 41 -1.80 21.55 4.53
N SER A 42 -0.73 21.70 5.34
CA SER A 42 0.16 20.60 5.67
C SER A 42 -0.74 19.48 6.15
N LYS A 43 -0.75 18.36 5.41
CA LYS A 43 -1.56 17.20 5.75
C LYS A 43 -1.27 16.92 7.23
N PRO A 44 -2.29 16.85 8.10
CA PRO A 44 -2.05 16.67 9.52
C PRO A 44 -1.08 15.51 9.72
N MET A 45 -0.08 15.70 10.58
CA MET A 45 1.05 14.77 10.75
C MET A 45 0.58 13.32 10.92
N PHE A 46 -0.56 13.12 11.58
CA PHE A 46 -1.29 11.86 11.68
C PHE A 46 -1.61 11.19 10.33
N PHE A 47 -2.16 11.92 9.36
CA PHE A 47 -2.47 11.36 8.03
C PHE A 47 -1.22 11.14 7.19
N THR A 48 -0.18 11.94 7.39
CA THR A 48 1.14 11.71 6.77
C THR A 48 1.76 10.41 7.28
N LEU A 49 1.70 10.17 8.60
CA LEU A 49 2.15 8.93 9.22
C LEU A 49 1.30 7.72 8.81
N LEU A 50 -0.03 7.84 8.76
CA LEU A 50 -0.89 6.78 8.26
C LEU A 50 -0.62 6.45 6.79
N ASP A 51 -0.38 7.45 5.94
CA ASP A 51 -0.01 7.22 4.54
C ASP A 51 1.35 6.54 4.42
N ALA A 52 2.33 6.88 5.27
CA ALA A 52 3.63 6.21 5.33
C ALA A 52 3.49 4.73 5.74
N ILE A 53 2.76 4.45 6.83
CA ILE A 53 2.46 3.08 7.28
C ILE A 53 1.74 2.28 6.19
N ARG A 54 0.76 2.90 5.52
CA ARG A 54 -0.01 2.26 4.44
C ARG A 54 0.82 1.97 3.19
N ARG A 55 1.81 2.82 2.88
CA ARG A 55 2.74 2.62 1.76
C ARG A 55 3.78 1.55 2.07
N GLY A 56 4.03 1.28 3.34
CA GLY A 56 5.09 0.39 3.81
C GLY A 56 6.42 1.07 3.59
N ASP A 57 6.99 1.67 4.62
CA ASP A 57 8.38 2.09 4.56
C ASP A 57 9.27 0.84 4.67
N GLY A 58 10.38 0.83 3.91
CA GLY A 58 11.40 -0.20 3.99
C GLY A 58 12.09 -0.21 5.35
N GLU A 59 12.93 -1.21 5.60
CA GLU A 59 13.66 -1.34 6.88
C GLU A 59 14.58 -0.13 7.19
N ASP A 60 14.90 0.69 6.17
CA ASP A 60 15.69 1.92 6.26
C ASP A 60 14.85 3.20 6.48
N GLY A 61 13.53 3.07 6.62
CA GLY A 61 12.61 4.20 6.76
C GLY A 61 12.40 4.99 5.46
N GLN A 62 12.87 4.49 4.32
CA GLN A 62 12.54 5.06 3.01
C GLN A 62 11.24 4.45 2.48
N PRO A 63 10.44 5.19 1.68
CA PRO A 63 9.25 4.63 1.07
C PRO A 63 9.64 3.42 0.21
N CYS A 64 8.99 2.26 0.42
CA CYS A 64 9.24 1.08 -0.38
C CYS A 64 9.07 1.43 -1.86
N THR A 65 10.09 1.15 -2.68
CA THR A 65 9.95 1.31 -4.11
C THR A 65 8.90 0.31 -4.58
N THR A 66 7.84 0.83 -5.24
CA THR A 66 6.75 -0.02 -5.72
C THR A 66 7.28 -0.96 -6.78
N GLN A 67 7.46 -2.23 -6.42
CA GLN A 67 7.78 -3.28 -7.37
C GLN A 67 6.49 -3.87 -7.94
N THR A 68 6.33 -3.79 -9.25
CA THR A 68 5.19 -4.37 -9.96
C THR A 68 5.41 -5.87 -10.15
N LEU A 69 4.63 -6.67 -9.44
CA LEU A 69 4.57 -8.12 -9.68
C LEU A 69 3.73 -8.41 -10.93
N ASN A 70 4.20 -9.33 -11.78
CA ASN A 70 3.37 -9.82 -12.87
C ASN A 70 2.20 -10.66 -12.34
N ALA A 71 1.12 -10.79 -13.13
CA ALA A 71 -0.10 -11.49 -12.71
C ALA A 71 0.14 -12.96 -12.34
N HIS A 72 1.09 -13.63 -12.98
CA HIS A 72 1.43 -15.01 -12.68
C HIS A 72 2.07 -15.14 -11.30
N THR A 73 3.04 -14.29 -10.98
CA THR A 73 3.70 -14.24 -9.67
C THR A 73 2.69 -13.89 -8.57
N LEU A 74 1.82 -12.90 -8.81
CA LEU A 74 0.78 -12.53 -7.85
C LEU A 74 -0.18 -13.70 -7.57
N ALA A 75 -0.63 -14.40 -8.61
CA ALA A 75 -1.49 -15.57 -8.47
C ALA A 75 -0.78 -16.75 -7.79
N ALA A 76 0.51 -16.96 -8.06
CA ALA A 76 1.30 -18.00 -7.40
C ALA A 76 1.51 -17.71 -5.90
N LEU A 77 1.81 -16.46 -5.55
CA LEU A 77 1.89 -16.00 -4.16
C LEU A 77 0.54 -16.14 -3.45
N GLY A 78 -0.54 -15.68 -4.07
CA GLY A 78 -1.90 -15.81 -3.52
C GLY A 78 -2.27 -17.26 -3.24
N ARG A 79 -1.99 -18.19 -4.15
CA ARG A 79 -2.19 -19.63 -3.93
C ARG A 79 -1.33 -20.18 -2.80
N SER A 80 -0.07 -19.78 -2.72
CA SER A 80 0.85 -20.24 -1.67
C SER A 80 0.42 -19.75 -0.28
N LEU A 81 0.01 -18.49 -0.16
CA LEU A 81 -0.54 -17.93 1.08
C LEU A 81 -1.85 -18.61 1.48
N SER A 82 -2.76 -18.83 0.51
CA SER A 82 -4.00 -19.56 0.78
C SER A 82 -3.73 -21.00 1.22
N ALA A 83 -2.77 -21.70 0.61
CA ALA A 83 -2.40 -23.05 1.00
C ALA A 83 -1.76 -23.07 2.40
N LEU A 84 -0.94 -22.07 2.73
CA LEU A 84 -0.32 -21.96 4.05
C LEU A 84 -1.38 -21.77 5.15
N ASN A 85 -2.39 -20.92 4.92
CA ASN A 85 -3.50 -20.73 5.85
C ASN A 85 -4.24 -22.06 6.12
N VAL A 86 -4.55 -22.83 5.07
CA VAL A 86 -5.19 -24.15 5.24
C VAL A 86 -4.33 -25.09 6.08
N VAL A 87 -3.02 -25.13 5.85
CA VAL A 87 -2.12 -25.98 6.65
C VAL A 87 -2.04 -25.52 8.10
N LEU A 88 -2.05 -24.20 8.35
CA LEU A 88 -2.09 -23.64 9.70
C LEU A 88 -3.40 -23.99 10.41
N ASP A 89 -4.54 -23.91 9.73
CA ASP A 89 -5.83 -24.32 10.29
C ASP A 89 -5.84 -25.80 10.68
N LEU A 90 -5.28 -26.67 9.83
CA LEU A 90 -5.13 -28.10 10.13
C LEU A 90 -4.20 -28.36 11.33
N LEU A 91 -3.07 -27.65 11.41
CA LEU A 91 -2.13 -27.76 12.52
C LEU A 91 -2.76 -27.23 13.83
N HIS A 92 -3.55 -26.16 13.75
CA HIS A 92 -4.26 -25.61 14.89
C HIS A 92 -5.35 -26.57 15.37
N ALA A 93 -6.15 -27.13 14.45
CA ALA A 93 -7.14 -28.16 14.79
C ALA A 93 -6.47 -29.39 15.42
N ALA A 94 -5.33 -29.83 14.89
CA ALA A 94 -4.56 -30.94 15.46
C ALA A 94 -4.04 -30.65 16.87
N GLU A 95 -3.62 -29.41 17.15
CA GLU A 95 -3.19 -29.03 18.50
C GLU A 95 -4.38 -28.95 19.47
N HIS A 96 -5.53 -28.44 19.01
CA HIS A 96 -6.74 -28.38 19.82
C HIS A 96 -7.26 -29.79 20.17
N THR A 97 -7.25 -30.74 19.22
CA THR A 97 -7.64 -32.14 19.51
C THR A 97 -6.61 -32.85 20.40
N ARG A 98 -5.33 -32.44 20.36
CA ARG A 98 -4.31 -32.95 21.28
C ARG A 98 -4.52 -32.50 22.73
N MET A 99 -5.03 -31.29 22.92
CA MET A 99 -5.25 -30.70 24.25
C MET A 99 -6.57 -31.13 24.86
N ASP A 100 -7.65 -31.13 24.06
CA ASP A 100 -9.01 -31.27 24.56
C ASP A 100 -9.72 -32.55 24.08
N GLY A 101 -9.15 -33.26 23.11
CA GLY A 101 -9.77 -34.41 22.44
C GLY A 101 -9.29 -35.78 22.91
N GLY A 102 -10.02 -36.81 22.49
CA GLY A 102 -9.68 -38.22 22.71
C GLY A 102 -8.47 -38.67 21.89
N ALA A 103 -7.78 -39.73 22.31
CA ALA A 103 -6.62 -40.27 21.59
C ALA A 103 -6.96 -40.77 20.16
N ASP A 104 -8.22 -41.13 19.93
CA ASP A 104 -8.81 -41.52 18.66
C ASP A 104 -9.17 -40.34 17.75
N GLU A 105 -9.24 -39.12 18.29
CA GLU A 105 -9.52 -37.87 17.56
C GLU A 105 -8.24 -37.15 17.10
N GLN A 106 -7.08 -37.60 17.60
CA GLN A 106 -5.78 -37.00 17.29
C GLN A 106 -5.19 -37.55 16.00
N ILE A 107 -4.55 -36.68 15.22
CA ILE A 107 -3.73 -37.14 14.10
C ILE A 107 -2.38 -37.64 14.62
N GLY A 108 -1.90 -38.77 14.08
CA GLY A 108 -0.59 -39.31 14.47
C GLY A 108 0.58 -38.40 14.06
N ASP A 109 1.72 -38.56 14.74
CA ASP A 109 2.94 -37.75 14.53
C ASP A 109 3.41 -37.70 13.08
N PHE A 110 3.23 -38.78 12.32
CA PHE A 110 3.54 -38.81 10.89
C PHE A 110 2.79 -37.72 10.11
N HIS A 111 1.48 -37.59 10.34
CA HIS A 111 0.65 -36.59 9.66
C HIS A 111 0.99 -35.17 10.11
N ARG A 112 1.19 -34.97 11.42
CA ARG A 112 1.62 -33.68 11.97
C ARG A 112 2.96 -33.22 11.40
N ASN A 113 3.95 -34.09 11.38
CA ASN A 113 5.27 -33.80 10.78
C ASN A 113 5.16 -33.56 9.27
N GLY A 114 4.29 -34.31 8.58
CA GLY A 114 3.98 -34.10 7.17
C GLY A 114 3.38 -32.71 6.89
N LEU A 115 2.45 -32.25 7.73
CA LEU A 115 1.87 -30.91 7.63
C LEU A 115 2.90 -29.80 7.89
N LEU A 116 3.78 -29.98 8.89
CA LEU A 116 4.89 -29.03 9.14
C LEU A 116 5.86 -28.96 7.96
N LEU A 117 6.18 -30.10 7.35
CA LEU A 117 7.01 -30.16 6.14
C LEU A 117 6.31 -29.47 4.97
N ALA A 118 5.01 -29.72 4.77
CA ALA A 118 4.22 -29.08 3.73
C ALA A 118 4.20 -27.55 3.89
N ALA A 119 3.96 -27.04 5.10
CA ALA A 119 4.02 -25.61 5.40
C ALA A 119 5.39 -25.01 5.01
N ARG A 120 6.49 -25.71 5.33
CA ARG A 120 7.84 -25.27 4.97
C ARG A 120 8.05 -25.22 3.45
N GLN A 121 7.58 -26.23 2.71
CA GLN A 121 7.70 -26.26 1.25
C GLN A 121 6.84 -25.17 0.58
N ILE A 122 5.64 -24.93 1.10
CA ILE A 122 4.77 -23.85 0.61
C ILE A 122 5.39 -22.48 0.86
N ALA A 123 5.93 -22.25 2.06
CA ALA A 123 6.63 -21.01 2.39
C ALA A 123 7.87 -20.80 1.50
N HIS A 124 8.62 -21.87 1.23
CA HIS A 124 9.75 -21.82 0.31
C HIS A 124 9.32 -21.47 -1.11
N ALA A 125 8.24 -22.09 -1.63
CA ALA A 125 7.70 -21.77 -2.95
C ALA A 125 7.26 -20.29 -3.07
N ALA A 126 6.67 -19.73 -2.01
CA ALA A 126 6.32 -18.31 -1.96
C ALA A 126 7.56 -17.40 -2.01
N GLN A 127 8.61 -17.74 -1.25
CA GLN A 127 9.86 -16.98 -1.23
C GLN A 127 10.58 -17.02 -2.58
N THR A 128 10.66 -18.19 -3.21
CA THR A 128 11.25 -18.35 -4.55
C THR A 128 10.47 -17.55 -5.59
N GLY A 129 9.13 -17.64 -5.59
CA GLY A 129 8.30 -16.86 -6.51
C GLY A 129 8.46 -15.35 -6.34
N LEU A 130 8.72 -14.88 -5.13
CA LEU A 130 9.04 -13.47 -4.85
C LEU A 130 10.44 -13.10 -5.36
N GLY A 131 11.46 -13.94 -5.10
CA GLY A 131 12.84 -13.70 -5.55
C GLY A 131 12.98 -13.67 -7.08
N ASP A 132 12.27 -14.55 -7.79
CA ASP A 132 12.24 -14.57 -9.25
C ASP A 132 11.62 -13.27 -9.82
N ALA A 133 10.61 -12.72 -9.15
CA ALA A 133 10.00 -11.45 -9.53
C ALA A 133 10.96 -10.27 -9.35
N ILE A 134 11.70 -10.25 -8.24
CA ILE A 134 12.65 -9.17 -7.92
C ILE A 134 13.83 -9.18 -8.92
N THR A 135 14.33 -10.37 -9.27
CA THR A 135 15.48 -10.50 -10.19
C THR A 135 15.12 -10.24 -11.65
N ALA A 136 13.87 -10.47 -12.07
CA ALA A 136 13.40 -10.19 -13.42
C ALA A 136 13.41 -8.68 -13.76
N VAL A 137 13.19 -7.80 -12.79
CA VAL A 137 13.19 -6.33 -12.97
C VAL A 137 14.59 -5.77 -13.24
N GLY A 138 15.66 -6.45 -12.79
CA GLY A 138 17.04 -6.01 -12.99
C GLY A 138 17.62 -6.29 -14.38
N LYS A 139 16.83 -6.85 -15.31
CA LYS A 139 17.29 -7.39 -16.60
C LYS A 139 16.67 -6.75 -17.84
N GLU A 140 16.04 -5.58 -17.73
CA GLU A 140 15.66 -4.80 -18.92
C GLU A 140 16.90 -4.10 -19.53
N PRO A 141 17.24 -4.35 -20.81
CA PRO A 141 18.29 -3.61 -21.49
C PRO A 141 17.76 -2.21 -21.85
N GLY A 142 18.51 -1.18 -21.44
CA GLY A 142 18.30 0.21 -21.87
C GLY A 142 18.68 0.46 -23.31
#